data_AF-A0A316X5H1-F1
#
_entry.id   AF-A0A316X5H1-F1
#
_cell.length_a   1.000
_cell.length_b   1.000
_cell.length_c   1.000
_cell.angle_alpha   90.00
_cell.angle_beta   90.00
_cell.angle_gamma   90.00
#
_symmetry.space_group_name_H-M   'P 1'
#
loop_
_entity.id
_entity.type
_entity.pdbx_description
1 polymer ?
#
loop_
_entity_poly.entity_id
_entity_poly.type
_entity_poly.pdbx_seq_one_letter_code
_entity_poly.pdbx_strand_id
1 'polypeptide(L)'
;MKNLMYAAGILVSGLCFSQETSSKVKASFFDGIAVAGYVDDGAFINFTGPNVSLVHKKVKFIMGMLPSLRIKEDHSSGTRNSFITPTLGAGLTTVYKRIALQVPVYYNPKTADQDGKWKIGIGLGYSFR
;
A
#
# COMPACT_ATOMS: atom_id res chain seq x y z
N MET A 1 -24.29 -2.78 -47.91
CA MET A 1 -23.32 -3.54 -47.10
C MET A 1 -22.04 -2.75 -46.79
N LYS A 2 -21.39 -2.11 -47.77
CA LYS A 2 -20.15 -1.33 -47.55
C LYS A 2 -20.27 -0.22 -46.49
N ASN A 3 -21.38 0.53 -46.50
CA ASN A 3 -21.62 1.63 -45.54
C ASN A 3 -21.77 1.15 -44.09
N LEU A 4 -22.26 -0.07 -43.89
CA LEU A 4 -22.40 -0.68 -42.56
C LEU A 4 -21.03 -1.09 -42.00
N MET A 5 -20.12 -1.54 -42.86
CA MET A 5 -18.75 -1.90 -42.47
C MET A 5 -17.90 -0.68 -42.12
N TYR A 6 -18.08 0.44 -42.82
CA TYR A 6 -17.43 1.71 -42.45
C TYR A 6 -17.94 2.25 -41.12
N ALA A 7 -19.25 2.18 -40.87
CA ALA A 7 -19.84 2.57 -39.59
C ALA A 7 -19.33 1.69 -38.43
N ALA A 8 -19.23 0.37 -38.65
CA ALA A 8 -18.68 -0.56 -37.67
C ALA A 8 -17.18 -0.30 -37.41
N GLY A 9 -16.39 0.00 -38.44
CA GLY A 9 -14.97 0.35 -38.30
C GLY A 9 -14.74 1.63 -37.48
N ILE A 10 -15.55 2.67 -37.74
CA ILE A 10 -15.49 3.93 -36.98
C ILE A 10 -15.91 3.70 -35.52
N LEU A 11 -16.97 2.95 -35.26
CA LEU A 11 -17.41 2.60 -33.91
C LEU A 11 -16.37 1.78 -33.13
N VAL A 12 -15.72 0.81 -33.77
CA VAL A 12 -14.67 0.00 -33.13
C VAL A 12 -13.44 0.86 -32.83
N SER A 13 -13.04 1.76 -33.74
CA SER A 13 -11.93 2.69 -33.48
C SER A 13 -12.23 3.67 -32.34
N GLY A 14 -13.46 4.20 -32.24
CA GLY A 14 -13.86 5.09 -31.14
C GLY A 14 -13.85 4.39 -29.77
N LEU A 15 -14.19 3.10 -29.72
CA LEU A 15 -14.21 2.32 -28.48
C LEU A 15 -12.80 1.87 -28.04
N CYS A 16 -11.87 1.67 -28.98
CA CYS A 16 -10.51 1.23 -28.67
C CYS A 16 -9.58 2.37 -28.22
N PHE A 17 -9.82 3.62 -28.63
CA PHE A 17 -8.94 4.76 -28.31
C PHE A 17 -9.45 5.69 -27.19
N SER A 18 -10.66 5.48 -26.64
CA SER A 18 -11.29 6.41 -25.67
C SER A 18 -11.03 6.10 -24.17
N GLN A 19 -10.12 5.19 -23.83
CA GLN A 19 -9.81 4.89 -22.41
C GLN A 19 -8.34 5.12 -22.04
N GLU A 20 -7.69 6.12 -22.64
CA GLU A 20 -6.47 6.68 -22.06
C GLU A 20 -6.84 7.46 -20.79
N THR A 21 -7.09 6.72 -19.70
CA THR A 21 -7.06 7.32 -18.36
C THR A 21 -5.62 7.69 -18.09
N SER A 22 -5.26 8.94 -18.41
CA SER A 22 -3.93 9.49 -18.21
C SER A 22 -3.42 9.11 -16.81
N SER A 23 -2.25 8.48 -16.77
CA SER A 23 -1.69 7.98 -15.53
C SER A 23 -1.26 9.18 -14.69
N LYS A 24 -2.02 9.48 -13.63
CA LYS A 24 -1.82 10.70 -12.83
C LYS A 24 -0.97 10.39 -11.61
N VAL A 25 0.19 11.04 -11.52
CA VAL A 25 1.00 11.07 -10.30
C VAL A 25 0.37 12.06 -9.32
N LYS A 26 0.21 11.65 -8.06
CA LYS A 26 -0.37 12.48 -7.01
C LYS A 26 0.38 12.31 -5.69
N ALA A 27 0.79 13.42 -5.09
CA ALA A 27 1.23 13.45 -3.70
C ALA A 27 0.03 13.61 -2.75
N SER A 28 0.04 12.93 -1.61
CA SER A 28 -0.99 13.06 -0.57
C SER A 28 -0.40 12.87 0.82
N PHE A 29 -0.98 13.53 1.82
CA PHE A 29 -0.66 13.30 3.24
C PHE A 29 -1.38 12.08 3.81
N PHE A 30 -2.56 11.75 3.30
CA PHE A 30 -3.40 10.67 3.81
C PHE A 30 -4.42 10.23 2.76
N ASP A 31 -4.46 8.91 2.50
CA ASP A 31 -5.33 8.31 1.49
C ASP A 31 -6.54 7.55 2.05
N GLY A 32 -6.69 7.46 3.38
CA GLY A 32 -7.84 6.75 3.97
C GLY A 32 -7.79 5.25 3.73
N ILE A 33 -6.60 4.65 3.80
CA ILE A 33 -6.41 3.21 3.69
C ILE A 33 -5.91 2.69 5.04
N ALA A 34 -6.57 1.65 5.54
CA ALA A 34 -6.12 0.88 6.70
C ALA A 34 -5.76 -0.54 6.27
N VAL A 35 -4.63 -1.05 6.75
CA VAL A 35 -4.10 -2.37 6.41
C VAL A 35 -3.73 -3.08 7.69
N ALA A 36 -4.12 -4.34 7.81
CA ALA A 36 -3.59 -5.23 8.84
C ALA A 36 -2.72 -6.31 8.20
N GLY A 37 -1.72 -6.80 8.92
CA GLY A 37 -0.83 -7.81 8.37
C GLY A 37 0.15 -8.36 9.38
N TYR A 38 1.17 -9.02 8.85
CA TYR A 38 2.18 -9.72 9.63
C TYR A 38 3.58 -9.29 9.21
N VAL A 39 4.45 -9.09 10.20
CA VAL A 39 5.85 -8.76 10.00
C VAL A 39 6.64 -9.14 11.26
N ASP A 40 7.79 -9.80 11.06
CA ASP A 40 8.76 -10.03 12.14
C ASP A 40 8.11 -10.67 13.38
N ASP A 41 7.44 -11.80 13.19
CA ASP A 41 6.79 -12.56 14.27
C ASP A 41 5.69 -11.82 15.04
N GLY A 42 5.15 -10.76 14.46
CA GLY A 42 4.08 -9.96 15.04
C GLY A 42 3.09 -9.45 14.01
N ALA A 43 1.95 -8.97 14.48
CA ALA A 43 0.97 -8.31 13.65
C ALA A 43 1.26 -6.80 13.54
N PHE A 44 0.67 -6.16 12.56
CA PHE A 44 0.66 -4.71 12.45
C PHE A 44 -0.70 -4.19 11.98
N ILE A 45 -0.97 -2.93 12.30
CA ILE A 45 -2.02 -2.12 11.68
C ILE A 45 -1.35 -0.88 11.10
N ASN A 46 -1.50 -0.66 9.81
CA ASN A 46 -0.94 0.46 9.08
C ASN A 46 -2.02 1.37 8.54
N PHE A 47 -1.69 2.65 8.50
CA PHE A 47 -2.44 3.66 7.79
C PHE A 47 -1.55 4.24 6.69
N THR A 48 -2.11 4.57 5.55
CA THR A 48 -1.34 5.29 4.51
C THR A 48 -1.13 6.73 4.93
N GLY A 49 0.12 7.12 5.20
CA GLY A 49 0.51 8.49 5.51
C GLY A 49 0.96 9.26 4.27
N PRO A 50 1.92 10.20 4.43
CA PRO A 50 2.52 10.94 3.33
C PRO A 50 3.07 9.99 2.26
N ASN A 51 2.61 10.18 1.03
CA ASN A 51 2.91 9.27 -0.06
C ASN A 51 2.88 9.95 -1.43
N VAL A 52 3.46 9.25 -2.41
CA VAL A 52 3.28 9.47 -3.84
C VAL A 52 2.52 8.29 -4.41
N SER A 53 1.52 8.56 -5.23
CA SER A 53 0.69 7.55 -5.87
C SER A 53 0.59 7.73 -7.37
N LEU A 54 0.43 6.61 -8.07
CA LEU A 54 0.21 6.52 -9.51
C LEU A 54 -1.07 5.72 -9.73
N VAL A 55 -2.04 6.31 -10.42
CA VAL A 55 -3.25 5.59 -10.85
C VAL A 55 -3.08 5.17 -12.30
N HIS A 56 -3.17 3.87 -12.56
CA HIS A 56 -3.22 3.32 -13.90
C HIS A 56 -4.46 2.44 -14.04
N LYS A 57 -5.41 2.85 -14.89
CA LYS A 57 -6.73 2.21 -15.03
C LYS A 57 -7.45 2.13 -13.68
N LYS A 58 -7.78 0.92 -13.21
CA LYS A 58 -8.50 0.66 -11.95
C LYS A 58 -7.56 0.31 -10.78
N VAL A 59 -6.25 0.44 -10.98
CA VAL A 59 -5.23 0.10 -9.99
C VAL A 59 -4.50 1.37 -9.57
N LYS A 60 -4.40 1.58 -8.26
CA LYS A 60 -3.60 2.66 -7.66
C LYS A 60 -2.39 2.05 -6.98
N PHE A 61 -1.21 2.48 -7.39
CA PHE A 61 0.06 2.18 -6.74
C PHE A 61 0.44 3.34 -5.84
N ILE A 62 0.89 3.04 -4.63
CA ILE A 62 1.24 4.03 -3.60
C ILE A 62 2.59 3.63 -3.03
N MET A 63 3.50 4.59 -2.97
CA MET A 63 4.77 4.48 -2.24
C MET A 63 4.80 5.58 -1.19
N GLY A 64 5.01 5.22 0.06
CA GLY A 64 5.04 6.24 1.11
C GLY A 64 5.26 5.70 2.51
N MET A 65 5.09 6.61 3.45
CA MET A 65 5.24 6.35 4.87
C MET A 65 3.97 5.70 5.43
N LEU A 66 4.18 4.82 6.39
CA LEU A 66 3.13 4.01 7.01
C LEU A 66 3.16 4.27 8.52
N PRO A 67 2.36 5.23 9.01
CA PRO A 67 2.02 5.28 10.43
C PRO A 67 1.43 3.95 10.87
N SER A 68 2.03 3.35 11.89
CA SER A 68 1.78 1.95 12.22
C SER A 68 1.65 1.71 13.72
N LEU A 69 0.82 0.74 14.08
CA LEU A 69 0.84 0.07 15.38
C LEU A 69 1.39 -1.34 15.17
N ARG A 70 2.52 -1.66 15.80
CA ARG A 70 3.07 -3.01 15.85
C ARG A 70 2.53 -3.72 17.08
N ILE A 71 2.12 -4.95 16.87
CA ILE A 71 1.58 -5.85 17.91
C ILE A 71 2.53 -7.03 17.96
N LYS A 72 3.43 -7.03 18.93
CA LYS A 72 4.48 -8.03 19.06
C LYS A 72 4.84 -8.20 20.52
N GLU A 73 5.00 -9.44 20.95
CA GLU A 73 5.50 -9.74 22.28
C GLU A 73 7.00 -9.42 22.37
N ASP A 74 7.38 -8.75 23.46
CA ASP A 74 8.78 -8.46 23.75
C ASP A 74 9.38 -9.57 24.62
N HIS A 75 10.30 -10.34 24.05
CA HIS A 75 11.01 -11.41 24.72
C HIS A 75 12.34 -10.97 25.36
N SER A 76 12.55 -9.67 25.56
CA SER A 76 13.75 -9.14 26.22
C SER A 76 13.85 -9.62 27.67
N SER A 77 15.08 -9.92 28.11
CA SER A 77 15.41 -10.40 29.45
C SER A 77 15.32 -9.33 30.54
N GLY A 78 15.41 -8.05 30.14
CA GLY A 78 15.33 -6.88 31.02
C GLY A 78 14.01 -6.11 30.86
N THR A 79 14.11 -4.78 30.72
CA THR A 79 12.94 -3.91 30.48
C THR A 79 12.25 -4.30 29.17
N ARG A 80 10.93 -4.54 29.25
CA ARG A 80 10.11 -4.94 28.11
C ARG A 80 9.35 -3.75 27.53
N ASN A 81 9.24 -3.71 26.21
CA ASN A 81 8.33 -2.82 25.51
C ASN A 81 6.88 -3.24 25.74
N SER A 82 5.98 -2.28 25.54
CA SER A 82 4.55 -2.55 25.46
C SER A 82 4.25 -3.56 24.34
N PHE A 83 3.24 -4.40 24.54
CA PHE A 83 2.74 -5.34 23.52
C PHE A 83 2.27 -4.62 22.24
N ILE A 84 1.79 -3.38 22.38
CA ILE A 84 1.42 -2.50 21.28
C ILE A 84 2.35 -1.30 21.27
N THR A 85 3.04 -1.07 20.15
CA THR A 85 3.98 0.03 19.98
C THR A 85 3.69 0.84 18.72
N PRO A 86 3.73 2.18 18.78
CA PRO A 86 3.71 3.00 17.59
C PRO A 86 5.05 2.88 16.86
N THR A 87 5.00 2.76 15.54
CA THR A 87 6.19 2.81 14.68
C THR A 87 5.88 3.50 13.36
N LEU A 88 6.92 3.79 12.61
CA LEU A 88 6.83 4.36 11.28
C LEU A 88 7.50 3.40 10.29
N GLY A 89 6.70 2.83 9.40
CA GLY A 89 7.19 2.06 8.27
C GLY A 89 7.26 2.90 7.00
N ALA A 90 7.79 2.29 5.95
CA ALA A 90 7.62 2.73 4.58
C ALA A 90 7.24 1.51 3.73
N GLY A 91 6.58 1.71 2.59
CA GLY A 91 6.27 0.56 1.75
C GLY A 91 5.50 0.87 0.49
N LEU A 92 5.18 -0.21 -0.21
CA LEU A 92 4.36 -0.21 -1.42
C LEU A 92 2.96 -0.68 -1.07
N THR A 93 1.95 0.07 -1.48
CA THR A 93 0.54 -0.31 -1.38
C THR A 93 -0.07 -0.32 -2.78
N THR A 94 -0.69 -1.42 -3.16
CA THR A 94 -1.50 -1.53 -4.38
C THR A 94 -2.95 -1.60 -3.99
N VAL A 95 -3.79 -0.76 -4.59
CA VAL A 95 -5.23 -0.75 -4.36
C VAL A 95 -5.95 -1.09 -5.65
N TYR A 96 -6.81 -2.10 -5.59
CA TYR A 96 -7.75 -2.43 -6.65
C TYR A 96 -9.18 -2.32 -6.12
N LYS A 97 -9.97 -1.44 -6.73
CA LYS A 97 -11.28 -1.00 -6.21
C LYS A 97 -11.11 -0.45 -4.78
N ARG A 98 -11.42 -1.25 -3.77
CA ARG A 98 -11.27 -0.91 -2.34
C ARG A 98 -10.37 -1.85 -1.58
N ILE A 99 -9.82 -2.88 -2.22
CA ILE A 99 -8.93 -3.84 -1.56
C ILE A 99 -7.51 -3.33 -1.71
N ALA A 100 -6.80 -3.23 -0.59
CA ALA A 100 -5.40 -2.83 -0.53
C ALA A 100 -4.51 -4.03 -0.20
N LEU A 101 -3.46 -4.23 -0.99
CA LEU A 101 -2.36 -5.13 -0.69
C LEU A 101 -1.13 -4.28 -0.38
N GLN A 102 -0.44 -4.57 0.72
CA GLN A 102 0.69 -3.77 1.17
C GLN A 102 1.90 -4.64 1.48
N VAL A 103 3.06 -4.17 1.03
CA VAL A 103 4.38 -4.69 1.39
C VAL A 103 5.08 -3.61 2.21
N PRO A 104 4.89 -3.60 3.55
CA PRO A 104 5.57 -2.66 4.42
C PRO A 104 6.98 -3.13 4.74
N VAL A 105 7.84 -2.16 5.05
CA VAL A 105 9.22 -2.34 5.46
C VAL A 105 9.44 -1.49 6.70
N TYR A 106 9.96 -2.11 7.76
CA TYR A 106 10.25 -1.47 9.04
C TYR A 106 11.69 -1.64 9.42
N TYR A 107 12.29 -0.60 10.00
CA TYR A 107 13.58 -0.73 10.65
C TYR A 107 13.37 -1.04 12.13
N ASN A 108 13.81 -2.22 12.55
CA ASN A 108 13.93 -2.51 13.98
C ASN A 108 15.29 -1.96 14.45
N PRO A 109 15.33 -1.04 15.42
CA PRO A 109 16.58 -0.47 15.90
C PRO A 109 17.42 -1.52 16.63
N LYS A 110 18.73 -1.28 16.65
CA LYS A 110 19.68 -2.08 17.44
C LYS A 110 19.33 -2.00 18.93
N THR A 111 19.39 -3.14 19.61
CA THR A 111 19.28 -3.25 21.07
C THR A 111 20.64 -3.68 21.66
N ALA A 112 20.70 -3.88 22.99
CA ALA A 112 21.89 -4.41 23.64
C ALA A 112 22.28 -5.80 23.14
N ASP A 113 21.28 -6.62 22.78
CA ASP A 113 21.45 -8.04 22.47
C ASP A 113 21.22 -8.38 20.99
N GLN A 114 20.73 -7.44 20.17
CA GLN A 114 20.37 -7.67 18.77
C GLN A 114 20.76 -6.51 17.86
N ASP A 115 21.31 -6.84 16.69
CA ASP A 115 21.58 -5.84 15.65
C ASP A 115 20.31 -5.28 15.01
N GLY A 116 20.38 -4.02 14.58
CA GLY A 116 19.30 -3.37 13.86
C GLY A 116 19.10 -3.98 12.48
N LYS A 117 17.84 -4.28 12.11
CA LYS A 117 17.51 -5.01 10.88
C LYS A 117 16.24 -4.46 10.24
N TRP A 118 16.25 -4.41 8.92
CA TRP A 118 15.04 -4.17 8.14
C TRP A 118 14.18 -5.43 8.07
N LYS A 119 12.88 -5.26 8.27
CA LYS A 119 11.88 -6.34 8.26
C LYS A 119 10.82 -6.02 7.24
N ILE A 120 10.62 -6.95 6.31
CA ILE A 120 9.61 -6.86 5.26
C ILE A 120 8.40 -7.66 5.72
N GLY A 121 7.22 -7.06 5.62
CA GLY A 121 5.95 -7.68 5.94
C GLY A 121 5.04 -7.84 4.73
N ILE A 122 3.84 -8.33 5.00
CA ILE A 122 2.73 -8.35 4.05
C ILE A 122 1.42 -8.06 4.79
N GLY A 123 0.52 -7.32 4.15
CA GLY A 123 -0.77 -7.00 4.73
C GLY A 123 -1.87 -6.83 3.70
N LEU A 124 -3.10 -7.01 4.17
CA LEU A 124 -4.33 -6.78 3.42
C LEU A 124 -5.16 -5.72 4.14
N GLY A 125 -5.85 -4.90 3.35
CA GLY A 125 -6.56 -3.76 3.87
C GLY A 125 -7.67 -3.26 2.97
N TYR A 126 -8.20 -2.12 3.37
CA TYR A 126 -9.36 -1.51 2.74
C TYR A 126 -9.15 -0.01 2.52
N SER A 127 -9.53 0.48 1.33
CA SER A 127 -9.62 1.90 1.00
C SER A 127 -11.03 2.40 1.29
N PHE A 128 -11.15 3.36 2.20
CA PHE A 128 -12.42 4.02 2.53
C PHE A 128 -12.77 5.15 1.56
N ARG A 129 -11.80 5.59 0.75
CA ARG A 129 -12.00 6.49 -0.38
C ARG A 129 -12.21 5.73 -1.68
#